data_AF-A0A0E2KWR3-F1
#
_entry.id   AF-A0A0E2KWR3-F1
#
_cell.length_a   1.000
_cell.length_b   1.000
_cell.length_c   1.000
_cell.angle_alpha   90.00
_cell.angle_beta   90.00
_cell.angle_gamma   90.00
#
_symmetry.space_group_name_H-M   'P 1'
#
loop_
_entity.id
_entity.type
_entity.pdbx_description
1 polymer ?
#
loop_
_entity_poly.entity_id
_entity_poly.type
_entity_poly.pdbx_seq_one_letter_code
_entity_poly.pdbx_strand_id
1 'polypeptide(L)'
;MDKPEEAKRNITRLADRKIWDRLMADTGMYTFMSSCQRDEWNSQLMSDTCPEITLDNVLATFRHLNASKMQTFEQGLIDVYRKLSWDYRTNNPCHLGKRIIIENLLYRWSNGRVTLDCSGREALDDLVRPFYLLEGRNVPDFRSSIGAQYGEFLGNGDNVGKLLEGEYFTVRGYQKGTVHIVFKRSDLVEKLNDIIARHYPGALPPRV
;
A
#
# COMPACT_ATOMS: atom_id res chain seq x y z
N MET A 1 22.45 -33.44 -1.85
CA MET A 1 21.62 -33.57 -3.05
C MET A 1 22.53 -33.72 -4.25
N ASP A 2 22.12 -34.47 -5.25
CA ASP A 2 22.85 -34.52 -6.52
C ASP A 2 22.70 -33.17 -7.25
N LYS A 3 23.81 -32.62 -7.75
CA LYS A 3 23.85 -31.28 -8.41
C LYS A 3 22.79 -31.08 -9.51
N PRO A 4 22.50 -32.06 -10.40
CA PRO A 4 21.44 -31.91 -11.41
C PRO A 4 20.02 -31.80 -10.84
N GLU A 5 19.70 -32.53 -9.77
CA GLU A 5 18.37 -32.47 -9.15
C GLU A 5 18.13 -31.13 -8.42
N GLU A 6 19.17 -30.61 -7.77
CA GLU A 6 19.13 -29.27 -7.17
C GLU A 6 18.93 -28.18 -8.24
N ALA A 7 19.66 -28.27 -9.36
CA ALA A 7 19.50 -27.34 -10.48
C ALA A 7 18.09 -27.39 -11.07
N LYS A 8 17.54 -28.59 -11.29
CA LYS A 8 16.17 -28.79 -11.80
C LYS A 8 15.13 -28.18 -10.85
N ARG A 9 15.25 -28.43 -9.54
CA ARG A 9 14.36 -27.84 -8.53
C ARG A 9 14.40 -26.31 -8.53
N ASN A 10 15.59 -25.73 -8.65
CA ASN A 10 15.75 -24.28 -8.68
C ASN A 10 15.15 -23.66 -9.96
N ILE A 11 15.27 -24.31 -11.11
CA ILE A 11 14.66 -23.88 -12.37
C ILE A 11 13.13 -23.92 -12.28
N THR A 12 12.56 -25.03 -11.79
CA THR A 12 11.09 -25.15 -11.62
C THR A 12 10.55 -24.07 -10.70
N ARG A 13 11.21 -23.84 -9.54
CA ARG A 13 10.81 -22.77 -8.62
C ARG A 13 10.85 -21.38 -9.25
N LEU A 14 11.85 -21.10 -10.08
CA LEU A 14 11.92 -19.81 -10.78
C LEU A 14 10.74 -19.62 -11.74
N ALA A 15 10.32 -20.68 -12.43
CA ALA A 15 9.14 -20.66 -13.29
C ALA A 15 7.86 -20.48 -12.46
N ASP A 16 7.70 -21.25 -11.39
CA ASP A 16 6.54 -21.19 -10.50
C ASP A 16 6.33 -19.79 -9.93
N ARG A 17 7.40 -19.14 -9.47
CA ARG A 17 7.37 -17.75 -8.98
C ARG A 17 6.80 -16.78 -10.01
N LYS A 18 7.25 -16.87 -11.27
CA LYS A 18 6.76 -16.00 -12.36
C LYS A 18 5.30 -16.27 -12.68
N ILE A 19 4.87 -17.52 -12.62
CA ILE A 19 3.47 -17.88 -12.85
C ILE A 19 2.60 -17.34 -11.72
N TRP A 20 3.01 -17.50 -10.45
CA TRP A 20 2.29 -16.93 -9.31
C TRP A 20 2.17 -15.41 -9.39
N ASP A 21 3.27 -14.72 -9.70
CA ASP A 21 3.26 -13.27 -9.86
C ASP A 21 2.26 -12.83 -10.95
N ARG A 22 2.26 -13.53 -12.09
CA ARG A 22 1.32 -13.27 -13.18
C ARG A 22 -0.13 -13.54 -12.78
N LEU A 23 -0.39 -14.66 -12.10
CA LEU A 23 -1.73 -15.01 -11.61
C LEU A 23 -2.26 -13.96 -10.63
N MET A 24 -1.43 -13.48 -9.71
CA MET A 24 -1.80 -12.45 -8.73
C MET A 24 -2.13 -11.10 -9.40
N ALA A 25 -1.39 -10.74 -10.45
CA ALA A 25 -1.65 -9.55 -11.24
C ALA A 25 -2.93 -9.67 -12.08
N ASP A 26 -3.07 -10.75 -12.85
CA ASP A 26 -4.17 -10.93 -13.81
C ASP A 26 -5.53 -11.14 -13.11
N THR A 27 -5.53 -11.70 -11.91
CA THR A 27 -6.74 -11.85 -11.08
C THR A 27 -7.06 -10.62 -10.23
N GLY A 28 -6.18 -9.62 -10.22
CA GLY A 28 -6.34 -8.40 -9.43
C GLY A 28 -6.17 -8.59 -7.92
N MET A 29 -5.59 -9.70 -7.44
CA MET A 29 -5.40 -9.90 -5.99
C MET A 29 -4.42 -8.89 -5.38
N TYR A 30 -3.41 -8.46 -6.15
CA TYR A 30 -2.53 -7.38 -5.71
C TYR A 30 -3.26 -6.08 -5.42
N THR A 31 -4.43 -5.85 -6.01
CA THR A 31 -5.25 -4.64 -5.78
C THR A 31 -5.82 -4.59 -4.36
N PHE A 32 -5.93 -5.72 -3.65
CA PHE A 32 -6.40 -5.77 -2.26
C PHE A 32 -5.27 -5.71 -1.23
N MET A 33 -4.02 -5.94 -1.66
CA MET A 33 -2.86 -6.06 -0.77
C MET A 33 -2.13 -4.72 -0.61
N SER A 34 -1.68 -4.38 0.60
CA SER A 34 -0.72 -3.30 0.90
C SER A 34 0.69 -3.63 0.36
N SER A 35 1.58 -2.63 0.30
CA SER A 35 3.02 -2.84 0.05
C SER A 35 3.60 -3.92 0.96
N CYS A 36 3.30 -3.86 2.26
CA CYS A 36 3.78 -4.85 3.26
C CYS A 36 3.32 -6.28 2.92
N GLN A 37 2.04 -6.45 2.61
CA GLN A 37 1.49 -7.76 2.26
C GLN A 37 2.06 -8.31 0.94
N ARG A 38 2.34 -7.43 -0.03
CA ARG A 38 3.01 -7.83 -1.28
C ARG A 38 4.46 -8.25 -1.02
N ASP A 39 5.17 -7.55 -0.16
CA ASP A 39 6.54 -7.91 0.22
C ASP A 39 6.60 -9.26 0.95
N GLU A 40 5.66 -9.51 1.85
CA GLU A 40 5.50 -10.81 2.52
C GLU A 40 5.21 -11.93 1.52
N TRP A 41 4.26 -11.71 0.60
CA TRP A 41 3.94 -12.66 -0.47
C TRP A 41 5.15 -12.96 -1.36
N ASN A 42 5.85 -11.91 -1.81
CA ASN A 42 7.06 -12.05 -2.63
C ASN A 42 8.16 -12.79 -1.86
N SER A 43 8.32 -12.52 -0.57
CA SER A 43 9.26 -13.24 0.29
C SER A 43 8.90 -14.73 0.40
N GLN A 44 7.62 -15.06 0.53
CA GLN A 44 7.14 -16.44 0.52
C GLN A 44 7.45 -17.13 -0.81
N LEU A 45 7.19 -16.46 -1.95
CA LEU A 45 7.53 -16.99 -3.27
C LEU A 45 9.04 -17.23 -3.42
N MET A 46 9.87 -16.37 -2.83
CA MET A 46 11.33 -16.51 -2.85
C MET A 46 11.87 -17.60 -1.90
N SER A 47 11.07 -18.03 -0.94
CA SER A 47 11.45 -19.03 0.05
C SER A 47 11.35 -20.47 -0.46
N ASP A 48 11.80 -21.42 0.38
CA ASP A 48 11.67 -22.84 0.11
C ASP A 48 10.23 -23.36 0.15
N THR A 49 9.31 -22.59 0.74
CA THR A 49 7.89 -22.93 0.92
C THR A 49 6.98 -22.39 -0.18
N CYS A 50 7.56 -21.88 -1.28
CA CYS A 50 6.80 -21.49 -2.47
C CYS A 50 5.89 -22.65 -2.92
N PRO A 51 4.57 -22.46 -3.03
CA PRO A 51 3.67 -23.49 -3.52
C PRO A 51 4.01 -23.87 -4.96
N GLU A 52 4.07 -25.17 -5.26
CA GLU A 52 4.25 -25.65 -6.62
C GLU A 52 3.05 -25.28 -7.50
N ILE A 53 3.28 -24.93 -8.76
CA ILE A 53 2.20 -24.68 -9.72
C ILE A 53 1.56 -26.00 -10.13
N THR A 54 0.49 -26.35 -9.44
CA THR A 54 -0.46 -27.40 -9.81
C THR A 54 -1.87 -26.81 -9.82
N LEU A 55 -2.79 -27.41 -10.58
CA LEU A 55 -4.18 -26.93 -10.63
C LEU A 55 -4.81 -26.88 -9.22
N ASP A 56 -4.58 -27.91 -8.41
CA ASP A 56 -5.11 -28.00 -7.05
C ASP A 56 -4.54 -26.91 -6.14
N ASN A 57 -3.22 -26.67 -6.18
CA ASN A 57 -2.59 -25.61 -5.39
C ASN A 57 -3.07 -24.22 -5.82
N VAL A 58 -3.19 -23.98 -7.13
CA VAL A 58 -3.71 -22.72 -7.67
C VAL A 58 -5.14 -22.49 -7.19
N LEU A 59 -6.03 -23.47 -7.35
CA LEU A 59 -7.41 -23.36 -6.91
C LEU A 59 -7.52 -23.19 -5.38
N ALA A 60 -6.73 -23.92 -4.60
CA ALA A 60 -6.72 -23.79 -3.14
C ALA A 60 -6.28 -22.40 -2.70
N THR A 61 -5.18 -21.88 -3.24
CA THR A 61 -4.67 -20.54 -2.94
C THR A 61 -5.68 -19.46 -3.31
N PHE A 62 -6.26 -19.50 -4.51
CA PHE A 62 -7.22 -18.47 -4.94
C PHE A 62 -8.55 -18.54 -4.19
N ARG A 63 -9.01 -19.72 -3.78
CA ARG A 63 -10.16 -19.84 -2.86
C ARG A 63 -9.87 -19.17 -1.53
N HIS A 64 -8.69 -19.40 -0.97
CA HIS A 64 -8.28 -18.77 0.28
C HIS A 64 -8.19 -17.25 0.13
N LEU A 65 -7.48 -16.74 -0.89
CA LEU A 65 -7.34 -15.31 -1.16
C LEU A 65 -8.68 -14.61 -1.38
N ASN A 66 -9.60 -15.22 -2.15
CA ASN A 66 -10.90 -14.61 -2.36
C ASN A 66 -11.78 -14.63 -1.11
N ALA A 67 -11.66 -15.66 -0.26
CA ALA A 67 -12.35 -15.71 1.02
C ALA A 67 -11.80 -14.67 2.03
N SER A 68 -10.49 -14.42 2.01
CA SER A 68 -9.82 -13.47 2.91
C SER A 68 -9.66 -12.06 2.36
N LYS A 69 -10.01 -11.79 1.09
CA LYS A 69 -9.75 -10.49 0.41
C LYS A 69 -10.20 -9.25 1.19
N MET A 70 -11.34 -9.32 1.87
CA MET A 70 -11.84 -8.21 2.68
C MET A 70 -10.96 -8.01 3.90
N GLN A 71 -10.55 -9.09 4.57
CA GLN A 71 -9.61 -9.02 5.69
C GLN A 71 -8.23 -8.52 5.23
N THR A 72 -7.74 -8.98 4.06
CA THR A 72 -6.50 -8.48 3.45
C THR A 72 -6.56 -6.98 3.24
N PHE A 73 -7.67 -6.49 2.68
CA PHE A 73 -7.92 -5.07 2.50
C PHE A 73 -7.91 -4.30 3.84
N GLU A 74 -8.65 -4.78 4.84
CA GLU A 74 -8.71 -4.12 6.16
C GLU A 74 -7.33 -4.11 6.86
N GLN A 75 -6.58 -5.20 6.75
CA GLN A 75 -5.22 -5.27 7.31
C GLN A 75 -4.26 -4.33 6.56
N GLY A 76 -4.37 -4.24 5.23
CA GLY A 76 -3.58 -3.32 4.44
C GLY A 76 -3.83 -1.86 4.81
N LEU A 77 -5.09 -1.53 5.12
CA LEU A 77 -5.46 -0.24 5.69
C LEU A 77 -4.76 0.01 7.04
N ILE A 78 -4.74 -0.99 7.95
CA ILE A 78 -4.02 -0.89 9.23
C ILE A 78 -2.50 -0.72 9.05
N ASP A 79 -1.88 -1.41 8.09
CA ASP A 79 -0.45 -1.31 7.83
C ASP A 79 -0.03 0.12 7.45
N VAL A 80 -0.86 0.80 6.65
CA VAL A 80 -0.65 2.21 6.29
C VAL A 80 -0.67 3.10 7.54
N TYR A 81 -1.61 2.87 8.46
CA TYR A 81 -1.71 3.66 9.69
C TYR A 81 -0.57 3.44 10.65
N ARG A 82 -0.11 2.19 10.78
CA ARG A 82 1.03 1.87 11.64
C ARG A 82 2.32 2.55 11.19
N LYS A 83 2.45 2.85 9.90
CA LYS A 83 3.59 3.58 9.33
C LYS A 83 3.52 5.10 9.54
N LEU A 84 2.39 5.66 10.02
CA LEU A 84 2.31 7.09 10.31
C LEU A 84 3.17 7.46 11.53
N SER A 85 3.74 8.66 11.55
CA SER A 85 4.40 9.21 12.74
C SER A 85 3.33 9.62 13.77
N TRP A 86 3.38 9.07 14.97
CA TRP A 86 2.35 9.32 16.00
C TRP A 86 2.65 10.54 16.89
N ASP A 87 3.76 11.24 16.61
CA ASP A 87 4.16 12.44 17.34
C ASP A 87 3.30 13.66 16.99
N TYR A 88 2.48 13.57 15.94
CA TYR A 88 1.60 14.66 15.51
C TYR A 88 0.23 14.54 16.14
N ARG A 89 -0.23 15.61 16.80
CA ARG A 89 -1.59 15.71 17.36
C ARG A 89 -2.71 15.35 16.37
N THR A 90 -2.51 15.55 15.08
CA THR A 90 -3.49 15.23 14.04
C THR A 90 -3.50 13.77 13.62
N ASN A 91 -2.46 13.00 13.92
CA ASN A 91 -2.39 11.58 13.65
C ASN A 91 -2.89 10.83 14.88
N ASN A 92 -3.99 10.09 14.75
CA ASN A 92 -4.48 9.21 15.79
C ASN A 92 -4.35 7.76 15.28
N PRO A 93 -3.69 6.86 16.04
CA PRO A 93 -3.44 5.48 15.61
C PRO A 93 -4.72 4.69 15.32
N CYS A 94 -5.86 5.15 15.83
CA CYS A 94 -7.15 4.48 15.71
C CYS A 94 -8.21 5.34 15.00
N HIS A 95 -7.84 6.51 14.45
CA HIS A 95 -8.79 7.42 13.80
C HIS A 95 -8.13 8.33 12.76
N LEU A 96 -8.68 8.35 11.54
CA LEU A 96 -8.41 9.38 10.54
C LEU A 96 -9.12 10.68 10.89
N GLY A 97 -8.33 11.69 11.26
CA GLY A 97 -8.78 13.07 11.23
C GLY A 97 -8.81 13.65 9.81
N LYS A 98 -9.25 14.91 9.70
CA LYS A 98 -9.28 15.67 8.43
C LYS A 98 -7.91 15.78 7.73
N ARG A 99 -6.83 15.71 8.49
CA ARG A 99 -5.45 15.85 8.01
C ARG A 99 -4.55 14.85 8.71
N ILE A 100 -3.66 14.22 7.95
CA ILE A 100 -2.54 13.43 8.49
C ILE A 100 -1.21 14.00 8.02
N ILE A 101 -0.15 13.68 8.77
CA ILE A 101 1.23 14.07 8.47
C ILE A 101 2.09 12.82 8.41
N ILE A 102 2.78 12.59 7.31
CA ILE A 102 3.72 11.47 7.16
C ILE A 102 5.14 12.01 7.25
N GLU A 103 5.93 11.47 8.16
CA GLU A 103 7.36 11.80 8.26
C GLU A 103 8.18 10.91 7.35
N ASN A 104 9.34 11.44 6.93
CA ASN A 104 10.33 10.73 6.14
C ASN A 104 9.77 10.12 4.84
N LEU A 105 8.66 10.64 4.33
CA LEU A 105 8.08 10.20 3.06
C LEU A 105 8.90 10.70 1.86
N LEU A 106 9.52 11.87 1.99
CA LEU A 106 10.42 12.40 0.97
C LEU A 106 11.87 12.17 1.35
N TYR A 107 12.62 11.67 0.38
CA TYR A 107 14.07 11.53 0.48
C TYR A 107 14.75 12.86 0.20
N ARG A 108 15.70 13.24 1.06
CA ARG A 108 16.53 14.43 0.89
C ARG A 108 17.94 14.01 0.47
N TRP A 109 18.35 14.49 -0.70
CA TRP A 109 19.71 14.35 -1.20
C TRP A 109 20.68 15.31 -0.52
N SER A 110 21.97 14.96 -0.50
CA SER A 110 23.04 15.79 0.07
C SER A 110 23.15 17.18 -0.59
N ASN A 111 22.77 17.30 -1.86
CA ASN A 111 22.74 18.57 -2.59
C ASN A 111 21.49 19.43 -2.30
N GLY A 112 20.68 19.05 -1.30
CA GLY A 112 19.48 19.79 -0.91
C GLY A 112 18.23 19.48 -1.72
N ARG A 113 18.31 18.67 -2.79
CA ARG A 113 17.16 18.23 -3.57
C ARG A 113 16.28 17.29 -2.74
N VAL A 114 14.96 17.41 -2.89
CA VAL A 114 13.98 16.52 -2.25
C VAL A 114 13.25 15.75 -3.33
N THR A 115 13.09 14.45 -3.14
CA THR A 115 12.45 13.55 -4.11
C THR A 115 11.54 12.54 -3.41
N LEU A 116 10.56 12.02 -4.14
CA LEU A 116 9.75 10.88 -3.72
C LEU A 116 10.32 9.61 -4.35
N ASP A 117 10.82 8.71 -3.52
CA ASP A 117 11.36 7.40 -3.92
C ASP A 117 10.24 6.37 -4.14
N CYS A 118 10.60 5.12 -4.44
CA CYS A 118 9.61 4.06 -4.67
C CYS A 118 8.75 3.80 -3.42
N SER A 119 9.37 3.76 -2.23
CA SER A 119 8.64 3.50 -0.99
C SER A 119 7.62 4.60 -0.65
N GLY A 120 7.99 5.86 -0.88
CA GLY A 120 7.07 6.99 -0.70
C GLY A 120 5.90 6.99 -1.69
N ARG A 121 6.13 6.54 -2.94
CA ARG A 121 5.04 6.37 -3.93
C ARG A 121 4.05 5.30 -3.48
N GLU A 122 4.56 4.15 -3.07
CA GLU A 122 3.74 3.04 -2.58
C GLU A 122 2.92 3.43 -1.35
N ALA A 123 3.50 4.19 -0.42
CA ALA A 123 2.77 4.67 0.76
C ALA A 123 1.60 5.60 0.39
N LEU A 124 1.76 6.49 -0.60
CA LEU A 124 0.64 7.31 -1.10
C LEU A 124 -0.41 6.49 -1.82
N ASP A 125 0.02 5.48 -2.59
CA ASP A 125 -0.87 4.59 -3.32
C ASP A 125 -1.65 3.66 -2.39
N ASP A 126 -1.01 3.18 -1.34
CA ASP A 126 -1.64 2.40 -0.28
C ASP A 126 -2.64 3.24 0.51
N LEU A 127 -2.40 4.55 0.67
CA LEU A 127 -3.35 5.46 1.33
C LEU A 127 -4.59 5.75 0.47
N VAL A 128 -4.44 5.87 -0.85
CA VAL A 128 -5.56 6.19 -1.75
C VAL A 128 -6.40 4.96 -2.11
N ARG A 129 -5.79 3.78 -2.16
CA ARG A 129 -6.43 2.51 -2.55
C ARG A 129 -7.73 2.20 -1.79
N PRO A 130 -7.81 2.36 -0.45
CA PRO A 130 -9.04 2.14 0.29
C PRO A 130 -10.23 2.98 -0.17
N PHE A 131 -9.99 4.19 -0.67
CA PHE A 131 -11.06 5.04 -1.18
C PHE A 131 -11.68 4.46 -2.46
N TYR A 132 -10.85 4.02 -3.41
CA TYR A 132 -11.32 3.35 -4.63
C TYR A 132 -12.09 2.06 -4.31
N LEU A 133 -11.57 1.25 -3.38
CA LEU A 133 -12.20 -0.01 -3.00
C LEU A 133 -13.56 0.20 -2.29
N LEU A 134 -13.69 1.23 -1.44
CA LEU A 134 -14.97 1.59 -0.82
C LEU A 134 -16.01 2.07 -1.83
N GLU A 135 -15.58 2.65 -2.95
CA GLU A 135 -16.46 3.03 -4.06
C GLU A 135 -16.70 1.88 -5.06
N GLY A 136 -16.08 0.71 -4.86
CA GLY A 136 -16.18 -0.42 -5.79
C GLY A 136 -15.49 -0.17 -7.14
N ARG A 137 -14.55 0.79 -7.18
CA ARG A 137 -13.80 1.16 -8.38
C ARG A 137 -12.48 0.41 -8.46
N ASN A 138 -12.02 0.20 -9.69
CA ASN A 138 -10.68 -0.30 -9.93
C ASN A 138 -9.65 0.74 -9.50
N VAL A 139 -8.63 0.28 -8.77
CA VAL A 139 -7.49 1.12 -8.37
C VAL A 139 -6.64 1.43 -9.63
N PRO A 140 -6.21 2.68 -9.84
CA PRO A 140 -5.36 3.03 -10.98
C PRO A 140 -4.07 2.21 -11.04
N ASP A 141 -3.56 1.99 -12.26
CA ASP A 141 -2.23 1.43 -12.48
C ASP A 141 -1.16 2.30 -11.81
N PHE A 142 -0.06 1.68 -11.36
CA PHE A 142 1.01 2.39 -10.65
C PHE A 142 1.65 3.52 -11.48
N ARG A 143 1.52 3.50 -12.82
CA ARG A 143 2.01 4.58 -13.69
C ARG A 143 1.14 5.84 -13.64
N SER A 144 -0.15 5.68 -13.34
CA SER A 144 -1.12 6.78 -13.24
C SER A 144 -1.56 7.03 -11.79
N SER A 145 -0.89 6.38 -10.83
CA SER A 145 -1.20 6.49 -9.41
C SER A 145 -0.87 7.87 -8.83
N ILE A 146 -1.43 8.18 -7.66
CA ILE A 146 -1.16 9.45 -6.99
C ILE A 146 0.32 9.57 -6.58
N GLY A 147 0.97 8.45 -6.26
CA GLY A 147 2.41 8.39 -6.02
C GLY A 147 3.21 8.78 -7.25
N ALA A 148 2.88 8.23 -8.43
CA ALA A 148 3.53 8.60 -9.69
C ALA A 148 3.33 10.09 -10.03
N GLN A 149 2.08 10.57 -9.95
CA GLN A 149 1.74 11.98 -10.19
C GLN A 149 2.50 12.91 -9.24
N TYR A 150 2.60 12.57 -7.96
CA TYR A 150 3.30 13.39 -6.98
C TYR A 150 4.82 13.35 -7.14
N GLY A 151 5.38 12.20 -7.52
CA GLY A 151 6.78 12.07 -7.87
C GLY A 151 7.17 12.92 -9.07
N GLU A 152 6.34 12.93 -10.12
CA GLU A 152 6.52 13.80 -11.29
C GLU A 152 6.36 15.28 -10.93
N PHE A 153 5.33 15.62 -10.13
CA PHE A 153 5.11 16.96 -9.64
C PHE A 153 6.33 17.52 -8.89
N LEU A 154 6.96 16.73 -8.01
CA LEU A 154 8.19 17.12 -7.32
C LEU A 154 9.40 17.20 -8.25
N GLY A 155 9.43 16.42 -9.33
CA GLY A 155 10.48 16.45 -10.34
C GLY A 155 10.45 17.70 -11.23
N ASN A 156 9.27 18.28 -11.42
CA ASN A 156 9.03 19.39 -12.35
C ASN A 156 9.23 20.78 -11.72
N GLY A 157 10.49 21.11 -11.40
CA GLY A 157 10.89 22.42 -10.87
C GLY A 157 10.78 22.52 -9.35
N ASP A 158 10.73 23.75 -8.82
CA ASP A 158 10.65 23.99 -7.37
C ASP A 158 9.20 23.90 -6.88
N ASN A 159 8.71 22.66 -6.76
CA ASN A 159 7.34 22.36 -6.31
C ASN A 159 7.29 21.83 -4.87
N VAL A 160 8.44 21.78 -4.18
CA VAL A 160 8.45 21.51 -2.74
C VAL A 160 7.70 22.64 -2.04
N GLY A 161 6.80 22.28 -1.12
CA GLY A 161 5.93 23.24 -0.45
C GLY A 161 4.73 23.69 -1.27
N LYS A 162 4.55 23.24 -2.52
CA LYS A 162 3.33 23.46 -3.29
C LYS A 162 2.33 22.32 -3.09
N LEU A 163 1.06 22.62 -3.34
CA LEU A 163 -0.05 21.70 -3.17
C LEU A 163 -0.30 20.97 -4.50
N LEU A 164 -0.30 19.64 -4.47
CA LEU A 164 -0.88 18.82 -5.53
C LEU A 164 -2.30 18.43 -5.13
N GLU A 165 -3.26 18.63 -6.04
CA GLU A 165 -4.62 18.13 -5.85
C GLU A 165 -4.76 16.72 -6.41
N GLY A 166 -5.05 15.76 -5.52
CA GLY A 166 -5.57 14.46 -5.91
C GLY A 166 -7.09 14.40 -5.83
N GLU A 167 -7.64 13.26 -6.24
CA GLU A 167 -9.08 13.00 -6.23
C GLU A 167 -9.65 12.98 -4.79
N TYR A 168 -9.03 12.22 -3.89
CA TYR A 168 -9.53 12.03 -2.51
C TYR A 168 -8.83 12.88 -1.47
N PHE A 169 -7.64 13.39 -1.77
CA PHE A 169 -6.86 14.22 -0.87
C PHE A 169 -5.93 15.16 -1.62
N THR A 170 -5.49 16.21 -0.94
CA THR A 170 -4.41 17.08 -1.41
C THR A 170 -3.10 16.69 -0.75
N VAL A 171 -1.99 16.77 -1.47
CA VAL A 171 -0.65 16.41 -0.98
C VAL A 171 0.26 17.64 -0.99
N ARG A 172 0.93 17.91 0.13
CA ARG A 172 1.92 18.98 0.25
C ARG A 172 3.16 18.50 0.99
N GLY A 173 4.29 18.51 0.31
CA GLY A 173 5.58 18.09 0.86
C GLY A 173 6.42 19.25 1.32
N TYR A 174 7.28 19.02 2.31
CA TYR A 174 8.14 20.04 2.90
C TYR A 174 9.59 19.59 2.88
N GLN A 175 10.51 20.56 2.92
CA GLN A 175 11.95 20.29 2.83
C GLN A 175 12.42 19.28 3.88
N LYS A 176 11.85 19.28 5.10
CA LYS A 176 12.20 18.35 6.18
C LYS A 176 11.96 16.86 5.83
N GLY A 177 11.23 16.58 4.76
CA GLY A 177 10.86 15.21 4.37
C GLY A 177 9.42 14.85 4.77
N THR A 178 8.71 15.79 5.42
CA THR A 178 7.32 15.60 5.84
C THR A 178 6.36 15.87 4.71
N VAL A 179 5.25 15.13 4.69
CA VAL A 179 4.16 15.31 3.74
C VAL A 179 2.85 15.45 4.48
N HIS A 180 2.12 16.53 4.19
CA HIS A 180 0.80 16.80 4.74
C HIS A 180 -0.25 16.35 3.73
N ILE A 181 -1.21 15.57 4.23
CA ILE A 181 -2.32 15.06 3.42
C ILE A 181 -3.62 15.54 4.05
N VAL A 182 -4.46 16.18 3.24
CA VAL A 182 -5.78 16.67 3.68
C VAL A 182 -6.86 15.96 2.86
N PHE A 183 -7.75 15.25 3.54
CA PHE A 183 -8.81 14.49 2.88
C PHE A 183 -9.94 15.40 2.40
N LYS A 184 -10.46 15.12 1.20
CA LYS A 184 -11.56 15.84 0.55
C LYS A 184 -12.92 15.18 0.78
N ARG A 185 -12.96 13.85 0.92
CA ARG A 185 -14.18 13.03 1.06
C ARG A 185 -14.37 12.54 2.50
N SER A 186 -15.01 13.35 3.34
CA SER A 186 -15.26 13.00 4.75
C SER A 186 -16.14 11.77 4.91
N ASP A 187 -17.09 11.55 4.01
CA ASP A 187 -17.97 10.38 3.98
C ASP A 187 -17.20 9.06 3.82
N LEU A 188 -16.14 9.05 3.01
CA LEU A 188 -15.28 7.87 2.84
C LEU A 188 -14.32 7.72 4.02
N VAL A 189 -13.83 8.83 4.58
CA VAL A 189 -13.00 8.80 5.80
C VAL A 189 -13.76 8.21 6.98
N GLU A 190 -15.05 8.53 7.14
CA GLU A 190 -15.92 7.95 8.17
C GLU A 190 -16.06 6.44 7.99
N LYS A 191 -16.28 5.96 6.76
CA LYS A 191 -16.32 4.52 6.47
C LYS A 191 -15.00 3.82 6.80
N LEU A 192 -13.86 4.43 6.48
CA LEU A 192 -12.55 3.89 6.86
C LEU A 192 -12.39 3.84 8.38
N ASN A 193 -12.85 4.88 9.09
CA ASN A 193 -12.85 4.91 10.55
C ASN A 193 -13.71 3.82 11.17
N ASP A 194 -14.88 3.52 10.61
CA ASP A 194 -15.71 2.41 11.06
C ASP A 194 -15.03 1.04 10.85
N ILE A 195 -14.20 0.90 9.82
CA ILE A 195 -13.34 -0.29 9.63
C ILE A 195 -12.26 -0.33 10.72
N ILE A 196 -11.49 0.74 10.88
CA ILE A 196 -10.41 0.81 11.88
C ILE A 196 -10.93 0.54 13.29
N ALA A 197 -12.11 1.05 13.64
CA ALA A 197 -12.78 0.85 14.92
C ALA A 197 -12.96 -0.64 15.27
N ARG A 198 -13.29 -1.46 14.27
CA ARG A 198 -13.50 -2.91 14.46
C ARG A 198 -12.19 -3.64 14.80
N HIS A 199 -11.05 -3.11 14.37
CA HIS A 199 -9.72 -3.65 14.66
C HIS A 199 -9.13 -3.17 16.00
N TYR A 200 -9.65 -2.06 16.53
CA TYR A 200 -9.24 -1.50 17.82
C TYR A 200 -10.45 -1.27 18.75
N PRO A 201 -11.08 -2.34 19.27
CA PRO A 201 -12.23 -2.21 20.17
C PRO A 201 -11.82 -1.44 21.43
N GLY A 202 -12.37 -0.23 21.60
CA GLY A 202 -12.12 0.64 22.75
C GLY A 202 -11.23 1.86 22.49
N ALA A 203 -10.70 2.04 21.28
CA ALA A 203 -9.79 3.14 20.98
C ALA A 203 -10.46 4.40 20.42
N LEU A 204 -11.73 4.34 20.02
CA LEU A 204 -12.50 5.52 19.64
C LEU A 204 -13.22 6.09 20.87
N PRO A 205 -13.17 7.41 21.13
CA PRO A 205 -14.05 8.02 22.11
C PRO A 205 -15.51 7.76 21.71
N PRO A 206 -16.43 7.60 22.67
CA PRO A 206 -17.84 7.41 22.39
C PRO A 206 -18.34 8.53 21.46
N ARG A 207 -19.11 8.17 20.43
CA ARG A 207 -19.77 9.13 19.55
C ARG A 207 -20.56 10.10 20.44
N VAL A 208 -20.18 11.38 20.44
CA VAL A 208 -20.91 12.48 21.10
C VAL A 208 -21.97 13.00 20.14
#